data_AF-A0A654T3X9-F1
#
_entry.id   AF-A0A654T3X9-F1
#
_cell.length_a   1.000
_cell.length_b   1.000
_cell.length_c   1.000
_cell.angle_alpha   90.00
_cell.angle_beta   90.00
_cell.angle_gamma   90.00
#
_symmetry.space_group_name_H-M   'P 1'
#
loop_
_entity.id
_entity.type
_entity.pdbx_description
1 polymer ?
#
loop_
_entity_poly.entity_id
_entity_poly.type
_entity_poly.pdbx_seq_one_letter_code
_entity_poly.pdbx_strand_id
1 'polypeptide(L)' 'MVGEPLFTLYTNAPERFGAARAELAGGWSIRDSPPQVRPLIVDRIV' A
#
# COMPACT_ATOMS: atom_id res chain seq x y z
N MET A 1 -0.28 -6.97 14.12
CA MET A 1 0.69 -6.91 15.22
C MET A 1 1.97 -6.23 14.75
N VAL A 2 2.78 -5.69 15.67
CA VAL A 2 4.10 -5.16 15.33
C VAL A 2 4.92 -6.27 14.66
N GLY A 3 5.54 -5.96 13.52
CA GLY A 3 6.32 -6.92 12.75
C GLY A 3 5.52 -7.76 11.74
N GLU A 4 4.19 -7.61 11.67
CA GLU A 4 3.43 -8.20 10.56
C GLU A 4 3.74 -7.47 9.25
N PRO A 5 3.92 -8.23 8.15
CA PRO A 5 4.19 -7.62 6.86
C PRO A 5 2.96 -6.89 6.33
N LEU A 6 3.14 -5.64 5.87
CA LEU A 6 2.09 -4.88 5.21
C LEU A 6 1.88 -5.30 3.74
N PHE A 7 2.96 -5.75 3.10
CA PHE A 7 2.96 -6.17 1.70
C PHE A 7 3.86 -7.40 1.52
N THR A 8 3.49 -8.24 0.56
CA THR A 8 4.34 -9.35 0.08
C THR A 8 4.67 -9.09 -1.38
N LEU A 9 5.96 -8.96 -1.70
CA LEU A 9 6.41 -8.70 -3.06
C LEU A 9 6.81 -10.01 -3.75
N TYR A 10 6.20 -10.24 -4.91
CA TYR A 10 6.52 -11.36 -5.79
C TYR A 10 7.17 -10.81 -7.07
N THR A 11 8.28 -11.43 -7.48
CA THR A 11 8.96 -11.07 -8.72
C THR A 11 9.72 -12.28 -9.26
N ASN A 12 9.89 -12.34 -10.57
CA ASN A 12 10.86 -13.20 -11.23
C ASN A 12 12.20 -12.50 -11.51
N ALA A 13 12.31 -11.21 -11.18
CA ALA A 13 13.47 -10.34 -11.36
C ALA A 13 13.89 -9.73 -10.00
N PRO A 14 14.68 -10.44 -9.17
CA PRO A 14 14.99 -10.04 -7.79
C PRO A 14 15.73 -8.70 -7.67
N GLU A 15 16.52 -8.33 -8.67
CA GLU A 15 17.25 -7.05 -8.73
C GLU A 15 16.32 -5.84 -8.70
N ARG A 16 15.03 -6.02 -9.02
CA ARG A 16 14.02 -4.96 -9.01
C ARG A 16 13.43 -4.69 -7.64
N PHE A 17 13.65 -5.55 -6.64
CA PHE A 17 13.06 -5.34 -5.31
C PHE A 17 13.50 -4.02 -4.66
N GLY A 18 14.74 -3.58 -4.89
CA GLY A 18 15.23 -2.31 -4.37
C GLY A 18 14.38 -1.13 -4.86
N ALA A 19 14.15 -1.06 -6.18
CA ALA A 19 13.30 -0.05 -6.80
C ALA A 19 11.84 -0.16 -6.34
N ALA A 20 11.27 -1.38 -6.35
CA ALA A 20 9.89 -1.59 -5.89
C ALA A 20 9.67 -1.15 -4.43
N ARG A 21 10.65 -1.40 -3.55
CA ARG A 21 10.61 -0.93 -2.17
C ARG A 21 10.73 0.59 -2.06
N ALA A 22 11.52 1.23 -2.92
CA ALA A 22 11.64 2.68 -2.96
C ALA A 22 10.31 3.36 -3.34
N GLU A 23 9.57 2.80 -4.31
CA GLU A 23 8.24 3.29 -4.69
C GLU A 23 7.20 3.18 -3.57
N LEU A 24 7.28 2.13 -2.75
CA LEU A 24 6.40 1.97 -1.59
C LEU A 24 6.74 2.92 -0.44
N ALA A 25 7.93 3.52 -0.44
CA ALA A 25 8.34 4.42 0.63
C ALA A 25 7.45 5.67 0.64
N GLY A 26 6.79 5.94 1.77
CA GLY A 26 5.88 7.08 1.93
C GLY A 26 4.47 6.86 1.36
N GLY A 27 4.21 5.76 0.66
CA GLY A 27 2.89 5.41 0.14
C GLY A 27 1.88 4.93 1.21
N TRP A 28 2.33 4.75 2.45
CA TRP A 28 1.51 4.29 3.57
C TRP A 28 1.94 4.95 4.88
N SER A 29 1.04 4.97 5.86
CA SER A 29 1.31 5.52 7.19
C SER A 29 0.57 4.72 8.26
N ILE A 30 1.19 4.56 9.43
CA ILE A 30 0.50 4.12 10.66
C ILE A 30 -0.02 5.38 11.38
N ARG A 31 -1.26 5.33 11.87
CA ARG A 31 -1.90 6.42 12.62
C ARG A 31 -2.69 5.84 13.79
N ASP A 32 -2.86 6.65 14.83
CA ASP A 32 -3.58 6.26 16.05
C ASP A 32 -5.11 6.31 15.89
N SER A 33 -5.58 6.97 14.83
CA SER A 33 -7.00 7.07 14.48
C SER A 33 -7.32 6.24 13.23
N PRO A 34 -8.49 5.59 13.17
CA PRO A 34 -8.92 4.90 11.96
C PRO A 34 -9.05 5.86 10.78
N PRO A 35 -8.76 5.43 9.54
CA PRO A 35 -8.95 6.26 8.36
C PRO A 35 -10.43 6.55 8.12
N GLN A 36 -10.74 7.69 7.50
CA GLN A 36 -12.10 7.99 7.07
C GLN A 36 -12.56 6.96 6.03
N VAL A 37 -13.73 6.35 6.29
CA VAL A 37 -14.36 5.43 5.33
C VAL A 37 -14.81 6.24 4.11
N ARG A 38 -14.37 5.83 2.92
CA ARG A 38 -14.72 6.45 1.63
C ARG A 38 -15.55 5.47 0.80
N PRO A 39 -16.59 5.91 0.08
CA PRO A 39 -17.34 5.04 -0.81
C PRO A 39 -16.42 4.54 -1.94
N LEU A 40 -16.57 3.27 -2.32
CA LEU A 40 -15.80 2.67 -3.40
C LEU A 40 -16.16 3.28 -4.76
N ILE A 41 -17.44 3.61 -4.96
CA ILE A 41 -17.95 4.29 -6.14
C ILE A 41 -18.36 5.70 -5.69
N VAL A 42 -17.65 6.71 -6.19
CA VAL A 42 -17.95 8.12 -5.87
C VAL A 42 -19.13 8.62 -6.69
N ASP A 43 -19.18 8.25 -7.98
CA ASP A 43 -20.26 8.61 -8.90
C ASP A 43 -20.33 7.62 -10.07
N ARG A 44 -21.47 7.56 -10.77
CA ARG A 44 -21.65 6.84 -12.03
C ARG A 44 -22.37 7.75 -13.01
N ILE A 45 -21.63 8.25 -14.00
CA ILE A 45 -22.14 9.11 -15.08
C ILE A 45 -22.79 8.22 -16.15
N VAL A 46 -23.99 8.59 -16.60
CA VAL A 46 -24.77 7.91 -17.65
C VAL A 46 -25.00 8.79 -18.86
#